data_AF-A0A2N5M135-F1
#
_entry.id   AF-A0A2N5M135-F1
#
_cell.length_a   1.000
_cell.length_b   1.000
_cell.length_c   1.000
_cell.angle_alpha   90.00
_cell.angle_beta   90.00
_cell.angle_gamma   90.00
#
_symmetry.space_group_name_H-M   'P 1'
#
loop_
_entity.id
_entity.type
_entity.pdbx_description
1 polymer ?
#
loop_
_entity_poly.entity_id
_entity_poly.type
_entity_poly.pdbx_seq_one_letter_code
_entity_poly.pdbx_strand_id
1 'polypeptide(L)' 'MNNLHLQVTHDMEKAMQQNHGIGYSEYSRDLDLRIEVEKKREKSYSKSHQITEELNRRMHT' A
#
# COMPACT_ATOMS: atom_id res chain seq x y z
N MET A 1 -16.98 0.78 16.88
CA MET A 1 -16.47 0.91 15.49
C MET A 1 -15.28 1.85 15.53
N ASN A 2 -14.04 1.36 15.37
CA ASN A 2 -12.84 2.21 15.34
C ASN A 2 -12.72 2.82 13.95
N ASN A 3 -12.99 4.12 13.83
CA ASN A 3 -12.88 4.84 12.57
C ASN A 3 -11.62 5.71 12.56
N LEU A 4 -10.76 5.54 11.57
CA LEU A 4 -9.56 6.36 11.41
C LEU A 4 -9.92 7.70 10.73
N HIS A 5 -9.59 8.84 11.35
CA HIS A 5 -9.74 10.14 10.69
C HIS A 5 -8.56 10.35 9.73
N LEU A 6 -8.81 10.22 8.42
CA LEU A 6 -7.80 10.34 7.38
C LEU A 6 -8.11 11.55 6.50
N GLN A 7 -7.14 12.44 6.33
CA GLN A 7 -7.19 13.46 5.29
C GLN A 7 -6.63 12.84 4.00
N VAL A 8 -7.52 12.64 3.03
CA VAL A 8 -7.23 11.92 1.79
C VAL A 8 -7.39 12.89 0.63
N THR A 9 -6.39 12.95 -0.25
CA THR A 9 -6.49 13.72 -1.49
C THR A 9 -7.25 12.93 -2.54
N HIS A 10 -7.78 13.62 -3.56
CA HIS A 10 -8.46 12.95 -4.67
C HIS A 10 -7.59 11.89 -5.37
N ASP A 11 -6.30 12.19 -5.53
CA ASP A 11 -5.36 11.26 -6.18
C ASP A 11 -5.10 10.02 -5.31
N MET A 12 -5.06 10.17 -3.98
CA MET A 12 -4.95 9.04 -3.07
C MET A 12 -6.19 8.13 -3.17
N GLU A 13 -7.40 8.71 -3.15
CA GLU A 13 -8.65 7.94 -3.29
C GLU A 13 -8.67 7.18 -4.62
N LYS A 14 -8.28 7.84 -5.71
CA LYS A 14 -8.18 7.23 -7.03
C LYS A 14 -7.18 6.08 -7.05
N ALA A 15 -5.99 6.27 -6.48
CA ALA A 15 -4.96 5.23 -6.42
C ALA A 15 -5.42 4.03 -5.55
N MET A 16 -6.13 4.29 -4.45
CA MET A 16 -6.68 3.26 -3.58
C MET A 16 -7.70 2.39 -4.33
N GLN A 17 -8.63 3.02 -5.04
CA GLN A 17 -9.62 2.31 -5.85
C GLN A 17 -8.96 1.52 -6.99
N GLN A 18 -7.95 2.08 -7.66
CA GLN A 18 -7.25 1.42 -8.76
C GLN A 18 -6.41 0.22 -8.31
N ASN A 19 -5.69 0.33 -7.18
CA ASN A 19 -4.75 -0.69 -6.74
C ASN A 19 -5.37 -1.74 -5.82
N HIS A 20 -6.40 -1.37 -5.07
CA HIS A 20 -6.98 -2.21 -4.02
C HIS A 20 -8.48 -2.46 -4.21
N GLY A 21 -9.15 -1.76 -5.12
CA GLY A 21 -10.58 -1.92 -5.41
C GLY A 21 -11.51 -1.32 -4.36
N ILE A 22 -10.95 -0.62 -3.36
CA ILE A 22 -11.68 -0.07 -2.22
C ILE A 22 -11.35 1.42 -2.03
N GLY A 23 -12.26 2.16 -1.40
CA GLY A 23 -12.05 3.56 -1.05
C GLY A 23 -11.48 3.74 0.37
N TYR A 24 -11.00 4.94 0.70
CA TYR A 24 -10.48 5.19 2.05
C TYR A 24 -11.56 5.16 3.14
N SER A 25 -12.82 5.39 2.78
CA SER A 25 -13.93 5.28 3.73
C SER A 25 -14.16 3.83 4.20
N GLU A 26 -13.92 2.84 3.34
CA GLU A 26 -14.02 1.41 3.70
C GLU A 26 -12.78 1.00 4.50
N TYR A 27 -11.61 1.40 4.02
CA TYR A 27 -10.33 1.20 4.69
C TYR A 27 -10.29 1.77 6.12
N SER A 28 -10.93 2.93 6.37
CA SER A 28 -10.91 3.57 7.69
C SER A 28 -11.82 2.87 8.72
N ARG A 29 -12.85 2.16 8.26
CA ARG A 29 -13.90 1.55 9.08
C ARG A 29 -13.66 0.07 9.36
N ASP A 30 -13.00 -0.64 8.46
CA ASP A 30 -12.77 -2.08 8.53
C ASP A 30 -11.28 -2.40 8.78
N LEU A 31 -11.01 -3.02 9.92
CA LEU A 31 -9.64 -3.39 10.31
C LEU A 31 -9.09 -4.54 9.48
N ASP A 32 -9.91 -5.51 9.10
CA ASP A 32 -9.47 -6.69 8.35
C ASP A 32 -9.10 -6.29 6.92
N LEU A 33 -9.93 -5.44 6.28
CA LEU A 33 -9.61 -4.85 4.98
C LEU A 33 -8.30 -4.05 5.02
N ARG A 34 -8.10 -3.26 6.08
CA ARG A 34 -6.85 -2.52 6.27
C ARG A 34 -5.64 -3.44 6.42
N ILE A 35 -5.76 -4.51 7.20
CA ILE A 35 -4.67 -5.50 7.35
C ILE A 35 -4.35 -6.14 5.99
N GLU A 36 -5.35 -6.44 5.17
CA GLU A 36 -5.12 -7.00 3.84
C GLU A 36 -4.35 -6.03 2.93
N VAL A 37 -4.76 -4.75 2.92
CA VAL A 37 -4.07 -3.71 2.15
C VAL A 37 -2.62 -3.54 2.60
N GLU A 38 -2.37 -3.45 3.91
CA GLU A 38 -1.02 -3.26 4.44
C GLU A 38 -0.12 -4.48 4.18
N LYS A 39 -0.66 -5.71 4.24
CA LYS A 39 0.08 -6.91 3.81
C LYS A 39 0.48 -6.86 2.33
N LYS A 40 -0.40 -6.38 1.45
CA LYS A 40 -0.07 -6.21 0.02
C LYS A 40 0.99 -5.14 -0.19
N ARG A 41 0.91 -4.03 0.55
CA ARG A 41 1.91 -2.94 0.52
C ARG A 41 3.29 -3.44 0.94
N GLU A 42 3.37 -4.16 2.06
CA GLU A 42 4.62 -4.72 2.57
C GLU A 42 5.25 -5.69 1.55
N LYS A 43 4.45 -6.59 0.98
CA LYS A 43 4.93 -7.53 -0.05
C LYS A 43 5.50 -6.79 -1.27
N SER A 44 4.83 -5.73 -1.72
CA SER A 44 5.30 -4.93 -2.84
C SER A 44 6.60 -4.20 -2.52
N TYR A 45 6.69 -3.61 -1.32
CA TYR A 45 7.89 -2.93 -0.85
C TYR A 45 9.09 -3.88 -0.78
N SER A 46 8.91 -5.04 -0.13
CA SER A 46 9.95 -6.07 0.00
C SER A 46 10.45 -6.55 -1.37
N LYS A 47 9.54 -6.81 -2.32
CA LYS A 47 9.92 -7.23 -3.68
C LYS A 47 10.70 -6.13 -4.42
N SER A 48 10.23 -4.89 -4.36
CA SER A 48 10.95 -3.76 -4.97
C SER A 48 12.35 -3.60 -4.36
N HIS A 49 12.46 -3.70 -3.04
CA HIS A 49 13.73 -3.59 -2.34
C HIS A 49 14.70 -4.71 -2.73
N GLN A 50 14.24 -5.96 -2.84
CA GLN A 50 15.08 -7.06 -3.31
C GLN A 50 15.64 -6.81 -4.72
N ILE A 51 14.81 -6.27 -5.62
CA ILE A 51 15.23 -5.94 -6.99
C ILE A 51 16.26 -4.80 -6.98
N THR A 52 16.05 -3.74 -6.19
CA THR A 52 17.02 -2.63 -6.10
C THR A 52 18.36 -3.11 -5.56
N GLU A 53 18.35 -3.96 -4.54
CA GLU A 53 19.56 -4.54 -3.96
C GLU A 53 20.30 -5.43 -4.96
N GLU A 54 19.57 -6.21 -5.77
CA GLU A 54 20.15 -7.02 -6.83
C GLU A 54 20.79 -6.17 -7.93
N LEU A 55 20.13 -5.10 -8.37
CA LEU A 55 20.67 -4.16 -9.35
C LEU A 55 21.94 -3.48 -8.82
N ASN A 56 21.94 -3.02 -7.57
CA ASN A 56 23.10 -2.39 -6.95
C ASN A 56 24.30 -3.35 -6.91
N ARG A 57 24.10 -4.62 -6.53
CA ARG A 57 25.17 -5.64 -6.57
C ARG A 57 25.76 -5.82 -7.96
N ARG A 58 24.92 -5.85 -9.00
CA ARG A 58 25.35 -6.03 -10.40
C ARG A 58 26.06 -4.80 -10.98
N MET A 59 25.80 -3.60 -10.48
CA MET A 59 26.46 -2.36 -10.95
C MET A 59 27.77 -2.05 -10.23
N HIS A 60 27.96 -2.59 -9.02
CA HIS A 60 29.19 -2.41 -8.22
C HIS A 60 30.17 -3.59 -8.36
N THR A 61 30.00 -4.42 -9.40
CA THR A 61 30.97 -5.42 -9.90
C THR A 61 31.44 -5.01 -11.29
#